data_AF-A0A3M1GVS2-F1
#
_entry.id   AF-A0A3M1GVS2-F1
#
_cell.length_a   1.000
_cell.length_b   1.000
_cell.length_c   1.000
_cell.angle_alpha   90.00
_cell.angle_beta   90.00
_cell.angle_gamma   90.00
#
_symmetry.space_group_name_H-M   'P 1'
#
loop_
_entity.id
_entity.type
_entity.pdbx_description
1 polymer ?
#
loop_
_entity_poly.entity_id
_entity_poly.type
_entity_poly.pdbx_seq_one_letter_code
_entity_poly.pdbx_strand_id
1 'polypeptide(L)'
;MADTQYELFRDLDRRCVAGGLDEADCAEAVRMKRASIESEKIRSNPVAREVLDGKTTFVAVYDGFSREFRGLRRFIPHRHDPEKNERLRYLAEIVPNVRHFTRRSLVAMDNPVNGVIYGLLASVMLNTLFLRGDRSEALVAASEPIVSWQFILTLACAAAGFMAGVAAMLKYRTRDPQQIHAREAAAYMDLNYAYYRLGDDEAWARCIRVQGENAALTLARPDGED
;
A
#
# COMPACT_ATOMS: atom_id res chain seq x y z
N MET A 1 -1.30 21.38 10.18
CA MET A 1 -0.95 20.45 11.26
C MET A 1 -0.60 19.14 10.57
N ALA A 2 0.58 18.56 10.78
CA ALA A 2 1.00 17.36 10.04
C ALA A 2 0.13 16.16 10.44
N ASP A 3 -0.37 15.40 9.46
CA ASP A 3 -1.28 14.28 9.71
C ASP A 3 -0.52 13.03 10.18
N THR A 4 0.78 12.96 9.87
CA THR A 4 1.69 11.88 10.30
C THR A 4 3.06 12.40 10.73
N GLN A 5 3.80 11.61 11.49
CA GLN A 5 5.19 11.96 11.85
C GLN A 5 6.09 12.09 10.62
N TYR A 6 5.89 11.24 9.61
CA TYR A 6 6.57 11.35 8.32
C TYR A 6 6.39 12.72 7.67
N GLU A 7 5.17 13.25 7.64
CA GLU A 7 4.90 14.55 7.02
C GLU A 7 5.61 15.68 7.76
N LEU A 8 5.61 15.64 9.10
CA LEU A 8 6.39 16.57 9.92
C LEU A 8 7.87 16.50 9.54
N PHE A 9 8.45 15.30 9.46
CA PHE A 9 9.88 15.11 9.21
C PHE A 9 10.26 15.58 7.80
N ARG A 10 9.43 15.23 6.81
CA ARG A 10 9.60 15.65 5.43
C ARG A 10 9.50 17.17 5.29
N ASP A 11 8.58 17.81 6.01
CA ASP A 11 8.42 19.27 5.97
C ASP A 11 9.60 19.99 6.65
N LEU A 12 10.15 19.43 7.73
CA LEU A 12 11.37 19.94 8.36
C LEU A 12 12.58 19.84 7.40
N ASP A 13 12.74 18.72 6.69
CA ASP A 13 13.81 18.57 5.71
C ASP A 13 13.65 19.55 4.55
N ARG A 14 12.44 19.71 4.04
CA ARG A 14 12.13 20.69 2.98
C ARG A 14 12.46 22.12 3.40
N ARG A 15 12.25 22.48 4.68
CA ARG A 15 12.63 23.80 5.20
C ARG A 15 14.14 23.99 5.20
N CYS A 16 14.92 22.98 5.61
CA CYS A 16 16.38 23.09 5.50
C CYS A 16 16.82 23.24 4.04
N VAL A 17 16.23 22.49 3.10
CA VAL A 17 16.51 22.65 1.65
C VAL A 17 16.16 24.06 1.16
N ALA A 18 14.98 24.57 1.51
CA ALA A 18 14.54 25.90 1.10
C ALA A 18 15.39 27.03 1.71
N GLY A 19 15.94 26.82 2.91
CA GLY A 19 16.88 27.73 3.58
C GLY A 19 18.29 27.71 3.01
N GLY A 20 18.56 26.94 1.94
CA GLY A 20 19.89 26.85 1.33
C GLY A 20 20.83 25.89 2.05
N LEU A 21 20.29 24.95 2.84
CA LEU A 21 21.06 23.92 3.56
C LEU A 21 22.01 24.48 4.61
N ASP A 22 21.62 25.60 5.22
CA ASP A 22 22.35 26.18 6.34
C ASP A 22 22.47 25.17 7.50
N GLU A 23 23.65 25.14 8.10
CA GLU A 23 23.98 24.16 9.14
C GLU A 23 23.11 24.33 10.38
N ALA A 24 22.81 25.58 10.77
CA ALA A 24 21.98 25.85 11.94
C ALA A 24 20.52 25.44 11.69
N ASP A 25 20.00 25.70 10.49
CA ASP A 25 18.63 25.31 10.12
C ASP A 25 18.46 23.79 10.06
N CYS A 26 19.45 23.07 9.52
CA CYS A 26 19.43 21.61 9.49
C CYS A 26 19.60 20.99 10.89
N ALA A 27 20.45 21.57 11.75
CA ALA A 27 20.58 21.15 13.14
C ALA A 27 19.27 21.38 13.93
N GLU A 28 18.60 22.51 13.67
CA GLU A 28 17.29 22.81 14.25
C GLU A 28 16.22 21.80 13.79
N ALA A 29 16.21 21.45 12.50
CA ALA A 29 15.32 20.41 11.99
C ALA A 29 15.54 19.07 12.70
N VAL A 30 16.80 18.67 12.92
CA VAL A 30 17.14 17.46 13.70
C VAL A 30 16.63 17.56 15.15
N ARG A 31 16.84 18.70 15.81
CA ARG A 31 16.34 18.94 17.18
C ARG A 31 14.82 18.79 17.26
N MET A 32 14.08 19.33 16.29
CA MET A 32 12.63 19.20 16.22
C MET A 32 12.18 17.75 15.94
N LYS A 33 12.89 17.02 15.08
CA LYS A 33 12.62 15.59 14.83
C LYS A 33 12.86 14.75 16.08
N ARG A 34 13.96 15.00 16.79
CA ARG A 34 14.28 14.36 18.08
C ARG A 34 13.17 14.60 19.10
N ALA A 35 12.77 15.86 19.30
CA ALA A 35 11.67 16.21 20.20
C ALA A 35 10.36 15.50 19.81
N SER A 36 10.09 15.30 18.52
CA SER A 36 8.94 14.53 18.07
C SER A 36 9.04 13.04 18.43
N ILE A 37 10.20 12.40 18.29
CA ILE A 37 10.42 11.00 18.71
C ILE A 37 10.26 10.86 20.23
N GLU A 38 10.75 11.84 20.98
CA GLU A 38 10.68 11.87 22.45
C GLU A 38 9.29 12.24 22.99
N SER A 39 8.39 12.72 22.14
CA SER A 39 7.02 13.09 22.53
C SER A 39 6.24 11.92 23.11
N GLU A 40 5.35 12.20 24.08
CA GLU A 40 4.51 11.19 24.71
C GLU A 40 3.69 10.39 23.70
N LYS A 41 3.20 11.04 22.64
CA LYS A 41 2.45 10.39 21.56
C LYS A 41 3.26 9.27 20.89
N ILE A 42 4.53 9.51 20.61
CA ILE A 42 5.39 8.50 19.98
C ILE A 42 5.90 7.48 21.00
N ARG A 43 6.24 7.92 22.21
CA ARG A 43 6.69 7.01 23.28
C ARG A 43 5.61 6.03 23.73
N SER A 44 4.34 6.40 23.65
CA SER A 44 3.21 5.51 23.94
C SER A 44 2.82 4.60 22.76
N ASN A 45 3.33 4.86 21.55
CA ASN A 45 3.06 4.05 20.38
C ASN A 45 3.90 2.75 20.42
N PRO A 46 3.29 1.56 20.50
CA PRO A 46 4.02 0.30 20.67
C PRO A 46 4.85 -0.06 19.44
N VAL A 47 4.41 0.31 18.23
CA VAL A 47 5.17 0.06 17.00
C VAL A 47 6.44 0.91 16.97
N ALA A 48 6.34 2.19 17.34
CA ALA A 48 7.51 3.06 17.46
C ALA A 48 8.52 2.51 18.48
N ARG A 49 8.03 2.04 19.64
CA ARG A 49 8.88 1.45 20.69
C ARG A 49 9.63 0.22 20.19
N GLU A 50 8.98 -0.70 19.49
CA GLU A 50 9.66 -1.89 18.96
C GLU A 50 10.79 -1.52 17.97
N VAL A 51 10.58 -0.50 17.15
CA VAL A 51 11.60 0.01 16.22
C VAL A 51 12.73 0.70 16.97
N LEU A 52 12.42 1.52 17.98
CA LEU A 52 13.41 2.18 18.84
C LEU A 52 14.23 1.18 19.66
N ASP A 53 13.61 0.09 20.12
CA ASP A 53 14.27 -1.03 20.80
C ASP A 53 15.15 -1.88 19.84
N GLY A 54 15.09 -1.61 18.52
CA GLY A 54 15.81 -2.38 17.50
C GLY A 54 15.26 -3.77 17.25
N LYS A 55 14.04 -4.08 17.71
CA LYS A 55 13.39 -5.39 17.52
C LYS A 55 12.85 -5.59 16.11
N THR A 56 12.52 -4.49 15.42
CA THR A 56 11.94 -4.49 14.08
C THR A 56 12.26 -3.18 13.37
N THR A 57 11.78 -3.05 12.12
CA THR A 57 11.83 -1.82 11.34
C THR A 57 10.43 -1.48 10.83
N PHE A 58 10.12 -0.21 10.58
CA PHE A 58 8.86 0.19 9.96
C PHE A 58 8.67 -0.47 8.60
N VAL A 59 9.74 -0.65 7.81
CA VAL A 59 9.68 -1.44 6.57
C VAL A 59 9.29 -2.88 6.84
N ALA A 60 9.85 -3.53 7.86
CA ALA A 60 9.50 -4.92 8.20
C ALA A 60 8.03 -5.03 8.67
N VAL A 61 7.56 -4.07 9.46
CA VAL A 61 6.16 -4.00 9.88
C VAL A 61 5.24 -3.77 8.67
N TYR A 62 5.55 -2.80 7.80
CA TYR A 62 4.83 -2.56 6.56
C TYR A 62 4.82 -3.78 5.64
N ASP A 63 5.98 -4.42 5.44
CA ASP A 63 6.12 -5.63 4.63
C ASP A 63 5.35 -6.78 5.26
N GLY A 64 5.24 -6.86 6.59
CA GLY A 64 4.40 -7.83 7.29
C GLY A 64 2.93 -7.70 6.88
N PHE A 65 2.40 -6.48 6.90
CA PHE A 65 1.08 -6.21 6.34
C PHE A 65 1.05 -6.56 4.83
N SER A 66 1.94 -5.96 4.03
CA SER A 66 1.96 -6.10 2.56
C SER A 66 2.11 -7.55 2.07
N ARG A 67 2.95 -8.37 2.72
CA ARG A 67 3.21 -9.79 2.37
C ARG A 67 2.07 -10.70 2.76
N GLU A 68 1.45 -10.52 3.92
CA GLU A 68 0.23 -11.27 4.25
C GLU A 68 -0.90 -10.93 3.25
N PHE A 69 -0.86 -9.70 2.74
CA PHE A 69 -1.66 -9.26 1.63
C PHE A 69 -1.11 -9.70 0.25
N ARG A 70 -0.02 -10.47 0.06
CA ARG A 70 0.49 -10.89 -1.29
C ARG A 70 -0.25 -12.09 -1.93
N GLY A 71 -1.43 -12.46 -1.46
CA GLY A 71 -2.28 -13.51 -2.04
C GLY A 71 -3.78 -13.23 -1.93
N LEU A 72 -4.64 -14.26 -2.04
CA LEU A 72 -6.11 -14.23 -1.83
C LEU A 72 -6.60 -13.36 -0.65
N ARG A 73 -5.75 -13.14 0.36
CA ARG A 73 -6.00 -12.34 1.57
C ARG A 73 -5.81 -10.83 1.43
N ARG A 74 -5.34 -10.31 0.29
CA ARG A 74 -5.15 -8.87 -0.04
C ARG A 74 -6.43 -8.01 0.07
N PHE A 75 -7.59 -8.65 0.28
CA PHE A 75 -8.93 -8.09 0.12
C PHE A 75 -9.86 -8.33 1.31
N ILE A 76 -9.31 -8.85 2.41
CA ILE A 76 -10.04 -9.01 3.64
C ILE A 76 -9.46 -7.98 4.61
N PRO A 77 -10.16 -6.87 4.92
CA PRO A 77 -9.89 -6.23 6.20
C PRO A 77 -10.11 -7.35 7.21
N HIS A 78 -9.15 -7.60 8.11
CA HIS A 78 -9.38 -8.54 9.19
C HIS A 78 -10.48 -7.94 10.06
N ARG A 79 -11.75 -8.16 9.67
CA ARG A 79 -12.95 -7.78 10.41
C ARG A 79 -12.97 -8.43 11.80
N HIS A 80 -12.05 -9.36 12.05
CA HIS A 80 -11.98 -10.20 13.23
C HIS A 80 -10.62 -10.19 13.93
N ASP A 81 -9.67 -9.30 13.57
CA ASP A 81 -8.40 -9.14 14.29
C ASP A 81 -8.23 -7.71 14.83
N PRO A 82 -8.77 -7.43 16.04
CA PRO A 82 -8.65 -6.12 16.68
C PRO A 82 -7.21 -5.70 16.92
N GLU A 83 -6.35 -6.63 17.33
CA GLU A 83 -4.94 -6.36 17.66
C GLU A 83 -4.17 -5.89 16.42
N LYS A 84 -4.41 -6.56 15.28
CA LYS A 84 -3.77 -6.19 14.02
C LYS A 84 -4.25 -4.85 13.47
N ASN A 85 -5.54 -4.56 13.58
CA ASN A 85 -6.09 -3.25 13.18
C ASN A 85 -5.55 -2.12 14.07
N GLU A 86 -5.38 -2.39 15.36
CA GLU A 86 -4.76 -1.46 16.30
C GLU A 86 -3.28 -1.24 15.98
N ARG A 87 -2.52 -2.30 15.67
CA ARG A 87 -1.14 -2.20 15.20
C ARG A 87 -1.00 -1.37 13.92
N LEU A 88 -1.94 -1.53 12.97
CA LEU A 88 -1.99 -0.71 11.77
C LEU A 88 -2.33 0.75 12.07
N ARG A 89 -3.23 1.02 13.04
CA ARG A 89 -3.53 2.38 13.49
C ARG A 89 -2.29 3.06 14.04
N TYR A 90 -1.50 2.36 14.86
CA TYR A 90 -0.24 2.87 15.38
C TYR A 90 0.79 3.13 14.27
N LEU A 91 0.91 2.24 13.28
CA LEU A 91 1.76 2.49 12.11
C LEU A 91 1.30 3.73 11.32
N ALA A 92 -0.01 3.93 11.19
CA ALA A 92 -0.61 5.04 10.43
C ALA A 92 -0.40 6.42 11.05
N GLU A 93 0.00 6.51 12.31
CA GLU A 93 0.41 7.78 12.93
C GLU A 93 1.81 8.21 12.51
N ILE A 94 2.63 7.26 12.05
CA ILE A 94 4.05 7.44 11.73
C ILE A 94 4.25 7.49 10.22
N VAL A 95 3.73 6.48 9.52
CA VAL A 95 3.89 6.28 8.07
C VAL A 95 2.59 6.63 7.35
N PRO A 96 2.63 7.45 6.28
CA PRO A 96 1.45 7.87 5.56
C PRO A 96 0.87 6.73 4.73
N ASN A 97 -0.36 6.93 4.27
CA ASN A 97 -1.04 6.06 3.31
C ASN A 97 -1.27 4.61 3.75
N VAL A 98 -0.75 4.09 4.87
CA VAL A 98 -0.95 2.68 5.27
C VAL A 98 -2.41 2.32 5.61
N ARG A 99 -3.28 3.32 5.83
CA ARG A 99 -4.72 3.10 6.08
C ARG A 99 -5.44 2.42 4.91
N HIS A 100 -4.86 2.35 3.71
CA HIS A 100 -5.46 1.59 2.62
C HIS A 100 -5.64 0.10 2.95
N PHE A 101 -4.88 -0.44 3.90
CA PHE A 101 -5.05 -1.81 4.41
C PHE A 101 -6.37 -2.01 5.18
N THR A 102 -7.05 -0.95 5.65
CA THR A 102 -8.37 -1.08 6.33
C THR A 102 -9.57 -0.97 5.40
N ARG A 103 -9.41 -0.33 4.23
CA ARG A 103 -10.54 0.12 3.38
C ARG A 103 -10.90 -0.79 2.20
N ARG A 104 -10.16 -1.86 1.92
CA ARG A 104 -10.45 -2.69 0.73
C ARG A 104 -11.58 -3.68 1.04
N SER A 105 -12.71 -3.51 0.35
CA SER A 105 -13.93 -4.28 0.57
C SER A 105 -13.83 -5.68 -0.05
N LEU A 106 -14.61 -6.62 0.51
CA LEU A 106 -14.83 -7.99 0.04
C LEU A 106 -15.31 -8.09 -1.41
N VAL A 107 -15.68 -6.98 -2.05
CA VAL A 107 -16.42 -6.93 -3.33
C VAL A 107 -15.54 -6.41 -4.49
N ALA A 108 -14.23 -6.33 -4.31
CA ALA A 108 -13.33 -5.87 -5.36
C ALA A 108 -12.96 -7.00 -6.35
N MET A 109 -13.01 -6.68 -7.64
CA MET A 109 -12.70 -7.57 -8.78
C MET A 109 -11.18 -7.60 -9.06
N ASP A 110 -10.36 -7.69 -8.03
CA ASP A 110 -8.93 -7.37 -8.09
C ASP A 110 -8.01 -8.57 -7.86
N ASN A 111 -8.57 -9.78 -7.90
CA ASN A 111 -7.79 -11.02 -8.02
C ASN A 111 -8.47 -12.06 -8.91
N PRO A 112 -7.69 -13.03 -9.45
CA PRO A 112 -8.20 -14.00 -10.41
C PRO A 112 -9.32 -14.88 -9.86
N VAL A 113 -9.31 -15.21 -8.55
CA VAL A 113 -10.33 -16.08 -7.94
C VAL A 113 -11.65 -15.35 -7.76
N ASN A 114 -11.63 -14.13 -7.23
CA ASN A 114 -12.82 -13.27 -7.17
C ASN A 114 -13.33 -12.99 -8.59
N GLY A 115 -12.42 -12.73 -9.54
CA GLY A 115 -12.74 -12.60 -10.95
C GLY A 115 -13.51 -13.80 -11.48
N VAL A 116 -13.06 -15.04 -11.21
CA VAL A 116 -13.79 -16.27 -11.56
C VAL A 116 -15.16 -16.31 -10.90
N ILE A 117 -15.27 -16.03 -9.60
CA ILE A 117 -16.56 -16.02 -8.88
C ILE A 117 -17.55 -15.04 -9.53
N TYR A 118 -17.10 -13.82 -9.84
CA TYR A 118 -17.93 -12.85 -10.56
C TYR A 118 -18.27 -13.30 -11.98
N GLY A 119 -17.34 -13.95 -12.66
CA GLY A 119 -17.60 -14.58 -13.95
C GLY A 119 -18.70 -15.64 -13.87
N LEU A 120 -18.67 -16.48 -12.83
CA LEU A 120 -19.72 -17.48 -12.58
C LEU A 120 -21.07 -16.82 -12.25
N LEU A 121 -21.09 -15.79 -11.41
CA LEU A 121 -22.30 -15.03 -11.10
C LEU A 121 -22.86 -14.33 -12.35
N ALA A 122 -22.01 -13.76 -13.19
CA ALA A 122 -22.40 -13.17 -14.47
C ALA A 122 -22.98 -14.23 -15.42
N SER A 123 -22.43 -15.44 -15.44
CA SER A 123 -23.00 -16.56 -16.21
C SER A 123 -24.39 -16.94 -15.72
N VAL A 124 -24.61 -17.03 -14.40
CA VAL A 124 -25.95 -17.29 -13.85
C VAL A 124 -26.93 -16.19 -14.28
N MET A 125 -26.52 -14.93 -14.18
CA MET A 125 -27.34 -13.79 -14.61
C MET A 125 -27.68 -13.84 -16.11
N LEU A 126 -26.69 -14.09 -16.98
CA LEU A 126 -26.88 -14.21 -18.42
C LEU A 126 -27.81 -15.39 -18.76
N ASN A 127 -27.61 -16.55 -18.14
CA ASN A 127 -28.50 -17.70 -18.32
C ASN A 127 -29.96 -17.36 -17.94
N THR A 128 -30.20 -16.63 -16.84
CA THR A 128 -31.56 -16.20 -16.48
C THR A 128 -32.19 -15.21 -17.47
N LEU A 129 -31.38 -14.41 -18.17
CA LEU A 129 -31.85 -13.50 -19.22
C LEU A 129 -32.15 -14.25 -20.53
N PHE A 130 -31.28 -15.17 -20.95
CA PHE A 130 -31.49 -15.97 -22.16
C PHE A 130 -32.64 -16.99 -22.00
N LEU A 131 -32.78 -17.63 -20.83
CA LEU A 131 -33.92 -18.53 -20.53
C LEU A 131 -35.27 -17.80 -20.43
N ARG A 132 -35.27 -16.47 -20.27
CA ARG A 132 -36.49 -15.64 -20.35
C ARG A 132 -36.90 -15.32 -21.79
N GLY A 133 -35.97 -15.44 -22.75
CA GLY A 133 -36.23 -15.23 -24.19
C GLY A 133 -36.79 -16.47 -24.90
N ASP A 134 -36.31 -17.67 -24.54
CA ASP A 134 -36.61 -18.93 -25.26
C ASP A 134 -37.68 -19.82 -24.60
N ARG A 135 -38.73 -19.23 -24.01
CA ARG A 135 -39.91 -20.02 -23.61
C ARG A 135 -40.80 -20.48 -24.78
N SER A 136 -40.38 -20.24 -26.02
CA SER A 136 -40.96 -20.85 -27.21
C SER A 136 -39.92 -21.72 -27.90
N GLU A 137 -40.18 -23.03 -27.95
CA GLU A 137 -39.63 -23.98 -28.93
C GLU A 137 -38.21 -24.54 -28.71
N ALA A 138 -37.98 -25.36 -27.68
CA ALA A 138 -36.91 -26.38 -27.72
C ALA A 138 -37.07 -27.49 -26.66
N LEU A 139 -38.28 -28.04 -26.48
CA LEU A 139 -38.38 -29.47 -26.16
C LEU A 139 -38.32 -30.18 -27.51
N VAL A 140 -37.48 -31.22 -27.64
CA VAL A 140 -37.28 -32.07 -28.84
C VAL A 140 -36.03 -31.73 -29.67
N ALA A 141 -34.89 -32.27 -29.26
CA ALA A 141 -33.86 -32.91 -30.10
C ALA A 141 -32.68 -33.29 -29.18
N ALA A 142 -32.61 -34.55 -28.76
CA ALA A 142 -31.73 -35.55 -29.37
C ALA A 142 -30.30 -35.51 -28.80
N SER A 143 -29.91 -36.66 -28.27
CA SER A 143 -28.63 -37.00 -27.67
C SER A 143 -27.43 -36.74 -28.57
N GLU A 144 -26.54 -35.82 -28.16
CA GLU A 144 -25.11 -35.82 -28.51
C GLU A 144 -24.29 -35.47 -27.24
N PRO A 145 -23.12 -36.09 -27.00
CA PRO A 145 -22.36 -35.90 -25.77
C PRO A 145 -21.45 -34.68 -25.93
N ILE A 146 -21.99 -33.47 -25.88
CA ILE A 146 -21.19 -32.28 -26.20
C ILE A 146 -21.65 -31.15 -25.29
N VAL A 147 -20.78 -30.81 -24.35
CA VAL A 147 -20.78 -29.63 -23.47
C VAL A 147 -21.93 -28.66 -23.77
N SER A 148 -22.98 -28.65 -22.94
CA SER A 148 -24.16 -27.82 -23.16
C SER A 148 -23.75 -26.35 -23.36
N TRP A 149 -24.48 -25.60 -24.20
CA TRP A 149 -24.24 -24.16 -24.40
C TRP A 149 -24.13 -23.39 -23.07
N GLN A 150 -24.90 -23.81 -22.08
CA GLN A 150 -24.83 -23.31 -20.70
C GLN A 150 -23.45 -23.51 -20.07
N PHE A 151 -22.87 -24.70 -20.21
CA PHE A 151 -21.51 -24.97 -19.73
C PHE A 151 -20.46 -24.15 -20.48
N ILE A 152 -20.57 -24.00 -21.80
CA ILE A 152 -19.65 -23.17 -22.60
C ILE A 152 -19.73 -21.71 -22.13
N LEU A 153 -20.93 -21.18 -21.92
CA LEU A 153 -21.15 -19.83 -21.41
C LEU A 153 -20.58 -19.67 -20.00
N THR A 154 -20.79 -20.63 -19.11
CA THR A 154 -20.21 -20.61 -17.76
C THR A 154 -18.69 -20.63 -17.78
N LEU A 155 -18.08 -21.48 -18.62
CA LEU A 155 -16.63 -21.55 -18.76
C LEU A 155 -16.08 -20.24 -19.36
N ALA A 156 -16.73 -19.69 -20.37
CA ALA A 156 -16.33 -18.43 -21.01
C ALA A 156 -16.39 -17.25 -20.03
N CYS A 157 -17.48 -17.13 -19.24
CA CYS A 157 -17.60 -16.06 -18.25
C CYS A 157 -16.59 -16.25 -17.09
N ALA A 158 -16.36 -17.48 -16.63
CA ALA A 158 -15.35 -17.78 -15.61
C ALA A 158 -13.94 -17.42 -16.10
N ALA A 159 -13.60 -17.77 -17.34
CA ALA A 159 -12.31 -17.43 -17.96
C ALA A 159 -12.16 -15.91 -18.16
N ALA A 160 -13.20 -15.22 -18.64
CA ALA A 160 -13.20 -13.77 -18.77
C ALA A 160 -13.03 -13.09 -17.40
N GLY A 161 -13.72 -13.59 -16.39
CA GLY A 161 -13.58 -13.16 -15.00
C GLY A 161 -12.16 -13.38 -14.46
N PHE A 162 -11.57 -14.55 -14.69
CA PHE A 162 -10.18 -14.85 -14.33
C PHE A 162 -9.21 -13.86 -14.97
N MET A 163 -9.34 -13.63 -16.27
CA MET A 163 -8.47 -12.71 -17.03
C MET A 163 -8.63 -11.26 -16.56
N ALA A 164 -9.86 -10.81 -16.29
CA ALA A 164 -10.13 -9.50 -15.69
C ALA A 164 -9.47 -9.37 -14.31
N GLY A 165 -9.57 -10.41 -13.47
CA GLY A 165 -8.92 -10.47 -12.16
C GLY A 165 -7.39 -10.47 -12.24
N VAL A 166 -6.79 -11.17 -13.20
CA VAL A 166 -5.33 -11.14 -13.47
C VAL A 166 -4.91 -9.73 -13.93
N ALA A 167 -5.63 -9.14 -14.87
CA ALA A 167 -5.33 -7.81 -15.39
C ALA A 167 -5.44 -6.73 -14.29
N ALA A 168 -6.48 -6.80 -13.46
CA ALA A 168 -6.63 -5.95 -12.29
C ALA A 168 -5.47 -6.17 -11.31
N MET A 169 -5.16 -7.41 -10.94
CA MET A 169 -4.05 -7.75 -10.03
C MET A 169 -2.70 -7.21 -10.53
N LEU A 170 -2.40 -7.38 -11.82
CA LEU A 170 -1.16 -6.89 -12.43
C LEU A 170 -1.11 -5.36 -12.46
N LYS A 171 -2.21 -4.70 -12.85
CA LYS A 171 -2.33 -3.24 -12.81
C LYS A 171 -2.10 -2.70 -11.41
N TYR A 172 -2.67 -3.34 -10.38
CA TYR A 172 -2.48 -2.93 -8.99
C TYR A 172 -1.07 -3.22 -8.44
N ARG A 173 -0.44 -4.32 -8.86
CA ARG A 173 0.92 -4.68 -8.41
C ARG A 173 2.00 -3.73 -8.95
N THR A 174 1.75 -3.16 -10.12
CA THR A 174 2.72 -2.32 -10.84
C THR A 174 2.46 -0.82 -10.73
N ARG A 175 1.25 -0.39 -10.31
CA ARG A 175 0.82 1.01 -10.41
C ARG A 175 0.04 1.56 -9.23
N ASP A 176 0.15 1.03 -8.00
CA ASP A 176 -0.40 1.74 -6.83
C ASP A 176 0.66 2.68 -6.24
N PRO A 177 0.69 3.97 -6.63
CA PRO A 177 1.75 4.88 -6.23
C PRO A 177 1.73 5.08 -4.71
N GLN A 178 0.55 4.97 -4.09
CA GLN A 178 0.38 5.14 -2.65
C GLN A 178 1.07 4.01 -1.86
N GLN A 179 1.16 2.80 -2.41
CA GLN A 179 1.87 1.69 -1.77
C GLN A 179 3.38 1.84 -1.84
N ILE A 180 3.90 2.22 -3.02
CA ILE A 180 5.33 2.47 -3.22
C ILE A 180 5.77 3.60 -2.28
N HIS A 181 5.00 4.69 -2.24
CA HIS A 181 5.25 5.81 -1.32
C HIS A 181 5.13 5.43 0.15
N ALA A 182 4.22 4.53 0.55
CA ALA A 182 4.13 4.08 1.94
C ALA A 182 5.37 3.27 2.37
N ARG A 183 5.89 2.41 1.49
CA ARG A 183 7.11 1.65 1.76
C ARG A 183 8.35 2.53 1.80
N GLU A 184 8.46 3.47 0.86
CA GLU A 184 9.53 4.47 0.84
C GLU A 184 9.49 5.36 2.09
N ALA A 185 8.29 5.81 2.49
CA ALA A 185 8.11 6.57 3.71
C ALA A 185 8.50 5.77 4.96
N ALA A 186 8.18 4.47 5.01
CA ALA A 186 8.63 3.59 6.09
C ALA A 186 10.16 3.49 6.14
N ALA A 187 10.82 3.32 4.99
CA ALA A 187 12.28 3.27 4.91
C ALA A 187 12.94 4.59 5.34
N TYR A 188 12.36 5.72 4.94
CA TYR A 188 12.78 7.03 5.39
C TYR A 188 12.64 7.19 6.92
N MET A 189 11.52 6.74 7.50
CA MET A 189 11.33 6.79 8.95
C MET A 189 12.31 5.88 9.69
N ASP A 190 12.62 4.70 9.16
CA ASP A 190 13.63 3.80 9.71
C ASP A 190 15.01 4.46 9.78
N LEU A 191 15.40 5.18 8.73
CA LEU A 191 16.66 5.92 8.70
C LEU A 191 16.72 6.99 9.80
N ASN A 192 15.65 7.78 9.95
CA ASN A 192 15.58 8.82 10.99
C ASN A 192 15.61 8.22 12.41
N TYR A 193 14.91 7.11 12.64
CA TYR A 193 14.94 6.40 13.92
C TYR A 193 16.30 5.74 14.17
N ALA A 194 17.01 5.31 13.14
CA ALA A 194 18.38 4.81 13.27
C ALA A 194 19.35 5.91 13.75
N TYR A 195 19.30 7.11 13.16
CA TYR A 195 20.11 8.25 13.62
C TYR A 195 19.81 8.60 15.07
N TYR A 196 18.52 8.67 15.43
CA TYR A 196 18.11 8.91 16.82
C TYR A 196 18.70 7.88 17.79
N ARG A 197 18.63 6.57 17.46
CA ARG A 197 19.20 5.49 18.29
C ARG A 197 20.72 5.57 18.41
N LEU A 198 21.41 5.98 17.36
CA LEU A 198 22.86 6.15 17.35
C LEU A 198 23.30 7.40 18.13
N GLY A 199 22.39 8.35 18.38
CA GLY A 199 22.70 9.61 19.04
C GLY A 199 23.57 10.55 18.19
N ASP A 200 23.67 10.30 16.89
CA ASP A 200 24.54 11.03 15.97
C ASP A 200 23.74 12.10 15.20
N ASP A 201 23.45 13.20 15.91
CA ASP A 201 22.68 14.33 15.36
C ASP A 201 23.45 15.05 14.25
N GLU A 202 24.77 15.02 14.28
CA GLU A 202 25.63 15.62 13.25
C GLU A 202 25.54 14.83 11.94
N ALA A 203 25.64 13.49 11.99
CA ALA A 203 25.41 12.64 10.82
C ALA A 203 23.97 12.76 10.29
N TRP A 204 23.00 12.93 11.18
CA TRP A 204 21.61 13.14 10.79
C TRP A 204 21.45 14.45 10.01
N ALA A 205 22.00 15.56 10.51
CA ALA A 205 21.98 16.86 9.84
C ALA A 205 22.73 16.82 8.50
N ARG A 206 23.92 16.20 8.46
CA ARG A 206 24.67 15.99 7.21
C ARG A 206 23.89 15.17 6.19
N CYS A 207 23.15 14.15 6.63
CA CYS A 207 22.32 13.33 5.74
C CYS A 207 21.20 14.15 5.08
N ILE A 208 20.52 15.02 5.85
CA ILE A 208 19.51 15.95 5.32
C ILE A 208 20.15 16.84 4.25
N ARG A 209 21.35 17.37 4.53
CA ARG A 209 22.09 18.23 3.59
C ARG A 209 22.44 17.51 2.29
N VAL A 210 23.08 16.34 2.36
CA VAL A 210 23.48 15.56 1.18
C VAL A 210 22.27 15.15 0.34
N GLN A 211 21.16 14.75 0.96
CA GLN A 211 19.92 14.45 0.23
C GLN A 211 19.33 15.69 -0.42
N GLY A 212 19.38 16.84 0.26
CA GLY A 212 18.97 18.13 -0.25
C GLY A 212 19.79 18.60 -1.45
N GLU A 213 21.12 18.49 -1.39
CA GLU A 213 22.04 18.84 -2.48
C GLU A 213 21.77 17.97 -3.72
N ASN A 214 21.62 16.65 -3.54
CA ASN A 214 21.31 15.74 -4.64
C ASN A 214 19.94 16.04 -5.28
N ALA A 215 18.94 16.39 -4.48
CA ALA A 215 17.63 16.79 -4.99
C ALA A 215 17.70 18.11 -5.76
N ALA A 216 18.43 19.10 -5.24
CA ALA A 216 18.63 20.39 -5.90
C ALA A 216 19.41 20.24 -7.23
N LEU A 217 20.45 19.39 -7.24
CA LEU A 217 21.22 19.07 -8.45
C LEU A 217 20.39 18.35 -9.51
N THR A 218 19.52 17.43 -9.10
CA THR A 218 18.60 16.73 -10.01
C THR A 218 17.57 17.69 -10.61
N LEU A 219 17.08 18.67 -9.85
CA LEU A 219 16.15 19.68 -10.34
C LEU A 219 16.83 20.74 -11.22
N ALA A 220 18.12 21.01 -10.99
CA ALA A 220 18.92 21.93 -11.80
C ALA A 220 19.37 21.34 -13.15
N ARG A 221 19.29 20.01 -13.33
CA ARG A 221 19.50 19.31 -14.61
C ARG A 221 18.20 18.64 -15.07
N PRO A 222 17.25 19.38 -15.67
CA PRO A 222 16.02 18.81 -16.20
C PRO A 222 16.26 17.89 -17.42
N ASP A 223 17.42 18.04 -18.08
CA ASP A 223 17.79 17.27 -19.25
C ASP A 223 18.90 16.29 -18.86
N GLY A 224 18.51 15.06 -18.53
CA GLY A 224 19.46 13.96 -18.39
C GLY A 224 19.97 13.57 -19.77
N GLU A 225 21.18 14.03 -20.12
CA GLU A 225 22.01 13.40 -21.15
C GLU A 225 23.13 12.62 -20.44
N ASP A 226 23.03 11.29 -20.50
CA ASP A 226 24.16 10.38 -20.64
C ASP A 226 24.21 9.91 -22.10
#